data_AF-A0AAD7ILQ8-F1
#
_entry.id   AF-A0AAD7ILQ8-F1
#
_cell.length_a   1.000
_cell.length_b   1.000
_cell.length_c   1.000
_cell.angle_alpha   90.00
_cell.angle_beta   90.00
_cell.angle_gamma   90.00
#
_symmetry.space_group_name_H-M   'P 1'
#
loop_
_entity.id
_entity.type
_entity.pdbx_description
1 polymer ?
#
loop_
_entity_poly.entity_id
_entity_poly.type
_entity_poly.pdbx_seq_one_letter_code
_entity_poly.pdbx_strand_id
1 'polypeptide(L)' 'GHMRSHNEEKPFLCKWPGCGKGFARQHDCMRHEQLHTNYRPFNCDGCGKMFAQMDALNRHRAYLPPHKNKTNLVLSHSTF' A
#
# COMPACT_ATOMS: atom_id res chain seq x y z
N GLY A 1 29.65 12.87 -1.96
CA GLY A 1 28.68 13.72 -2.67
C GLY A 1 27.40 12.94 -2.87
N HIS A 2 26.28 13.45 -2.36
CA HIS A 2 24.97 12.89 -2.69
C HIS A 2 24.62 13.41 -4.09
N MET A 3 24.85 12.58 -5.12
CA MET A 3 24.35 12.86 -6.47
C MET A 3 22.83 12.92 -6.38
N ARG A 4 22.29 14.13 -6.20
CA ARG A 4 20.92 14.44 -6.54
C ARG A 4 20.87 14.41 -8.06
N SER A 5 20.66 13.22 -8.61
CA SER A 5 20.26 13.07 -10.00
C SER A 5 18.91 13.77 -10.14
N HIS A 6 18.94 15.03 -10.54
CA HIS A 6 17.77 15.84 -10.87
C HIS A 6 17.26 15.46 -12.28
N ASN A 7 17.14 14.17 -12.53
CA ASN A 7 16.35 13.64 -13.63
C ASN A 7 15.15 12.97 -12.96
N GLU A 8 14.15 13.76 -12.58
CA GLU A 8 12.89 13.25 -12.04
C GLU A 8 12.05 12.55 -13.13
N GLU A 9 12.69 11.72 -13.95
CA GLU A 9 11.96 10.75 -14.74
C GLU A 9 11.26 9.84 -13.75
N LYS A 10 9.95 10.05 -13.63
CA LYS A 10 9.02 9.27 -12.86
C LYS A 10 8.31 8.36 -13.86
N PRO A 11 8.96 7.30 -14.37
CA PRO A 11 8.42 6.48 -15.45
C PRO A 11 7.14 5.76 -15.03
N PHE A 12 6.90 5.62 -13.72
CA PHE A 12 5.71 4.99 -13.18
C PHE A 12 4.67 6.05 -12.84
N LEU A 13 3.76 6.30 -13.78
CA LEU A 13 2.62 7.19 -13.60
C LEU A 13 1.41 6.43 -13.07
N CYS A 14 0.74 7.03 -12.09
CA CYS A 14 -0.54 6.56 -11.58
C CYS A 14 -1.57 6.58 -12.70
N LYS A 15 -2.22 5.43 -12.94
CA LYS A 15 -3.21 5.29 -14.01
C LYS A 15 -4.60 5.82 -13.64
N TRP A 16 -4.78 6.26 -12.38
CA TRP A 16 -6.08 6.76 -11.93
C TRP A 16 -6.43 8.09 -12.62
N PRO A 17 -7.60 8.19 -13.28
CA PRO A 17 -8.04 9.41 -13.94
C PRO A 17 -8.03 10.60 -12.98
N GLY A 18 -7.38 11.70 -13.38
CA GLY A 18 -7.29 12.92 -12.56
C GLY A 18 -6.23 12.91 -11.46
N CYS A 19 -5.46 11.82 -11.28
CA CYS A 19 -4.39 11.78 -10.27
C CYS A 19 -3.07 12.38 -10.78
N GLY A 20 -2.61 11.98 -11.98
CA GLY A 20 -1.41 12.52 -12.63
C GLY A 20 -0.09 12.33 -11.87
N LYS A 21 -0.06 11.51 -10.82
CA LYS A 21 1.08 11.40 -9.90
C LYS A 21 2.12 10.40 -10.42
N GLY A 22 3.39 10.80 -10.45
CA GLY A 22 4.50 9.96 -10.89
C GLY A 22 5.41 9.48 -9.76
N PHE A 23 6.01 8.31 -9.95
CA PHE A 23 6.94 7.67 -9.00
C PHE A 23 8.21 7.20 -9.71
N ALA A 24 9.32 7.22 -8.97
CA ALA A 24 10.62 6.73 -9.45
C ALA A 24 10.69 5.18 -9.46
N ARG A 25 9.84 4.50 -8.69
CA ARG A 25 9.82 3.04 -8.56
C ARG A 25 8.41 2.48 -8.75
N GLN A 26 8.32 1.33 -9.41
CA GLN A 26 7.03 0.68 -9.72
C GLN A 26 6.23 0.31 -8.47
N HIS A 27 6.89 -0.25 -7.44
CA HIS A 27 6.21 -0.65 -6.22
C HIS A 27 5.63 0.55 -5.45
N ASP A 28 6.23 1.74 -5.59
CA ASP A 28 5.71 2.97 -4.99
C ASP A 28 4.44 3.44 -5.71
N CYS A 29 4.41 3.34 -7.04
CA CYS A 29 3.20 3.62 -7.84
C CYS A 29 2.08 2.63 -7.54
N MET A 30 2.38 1.33 -7.51
CA MET A 30 1.39 0.28 -7.22
C MET A 30 0.79 0.45 -5.82
N ARG A 31 1.63 0.74 -4.81
CA ARG A 31 1.16 1.06 -3.46
C ARG A 31 0.26 2.30 -3.44
N HIS A 32 0.60 3.32 -4.21
CA HIS A 32 -0.22 4.52 -4.31
C HIS A 32 -1.59 4.23 -4.94
N GLU A 33 -1.66 3.39 -5.96
CA GLU A 33 -2.92 3.00 -6.63
C GLU A 33 -3.91 2.30 -5.67
N GLN A 34 -3.42 1.59 -4.65
CA GLN A 34 -4.26 0.99 -3.61
C GLN A 34 -5.05 2.03 -2.79
N LEU A 35 -4.59 3.28 -2.74
CA LEU A 35 -5.28 4.36 -2.03
C LEU A 35 -6.54 4.82 -2.77
N HIS A 36 -6.54 4.76 -4.11
CA HIS A 36 -7.68 5.18 -4.92
C HIS A 36 -8.83 4.18 -4.86
N THR A 37 -8.49 2.89 -4.80
CA THR A 37 -9.45 1.79 -4.75
C THR A 37 -10.00 1.54 -3.34
N ASN A 38 -9.52 2.26 -2.32
CA ASN A 38 -9.70 1.92 -0.91
C ASN A 38 -9.37 0.45 -0.61
N TYR A 39 -8.54 -0.17 -1.44
CA TYR A 39 -8.21 -1.58 -1.32
C TYR A 39 -7.30 -1.78 -0.11
N ARG A 40 -7.79 -2.57 0.84
CA ARG A 40 -7.10 -2.86 2.10
C ARG A 40 -7.01 -4.37 2.30
N PRO A 41 -6.10 -5.06 1.60
CA PRO A 41 -6.06 -6.51 1.61
C PRO A 41 -5.63 -7.12 2.94
N PHE A 42 -5.10 -6.31 3.86
CA PHE A 42 -4.53 -6.77 5.12
C PHE A 42 -5.48 -6.47 6.27
N ASN A 43 -6.12 -7.50 6.84
CA ASN A 43 -6.95 -7.34 8.02
C ASN A 43 -6.19 -7.70 9.31
N CYS A 44 -6.54 -7.06 10.41
CA CYS A 44 -6.15 -7.49 11.75
C CYS A 44 -7.25 -8.39 12.32
N ASP A 45 -6.98 -9.68 12.48
CA ASP A 45 -7.95 -10.63 13.06
C ASP A 45 -8.36 -10.28 14.50
N GLY A 46 -7.51 -9.56 15.24
CA GLY A 46 -7.79 -9.17 16.62
C GLY A 46 -8.87 -8.10 16.78
N CYS A 47 -9.01 -7.21 15.80
CA CYS A 47 -9.88 -6.04 15.90
C CYS A 47 -10.67 -5.73 14.61
N GLY A 48 -10.51 -6.54 13.55
CA GLY A 48 -11.15 -6.36 12.25
C GLY A 48 -10.59 -5.21 11.41
N LYS A 49 -9.61 -4.43 11.91
CA LYS A 49 -9.11 -3.24 11.20
C LYS A 49 -8.36 -3.62 9.93
N MET A 50 -8.73 -2.97 8.81
CA MET A 50 -8.12 -3.20 7.51
C MET A 50 -7.05 -2.15 7.18
N PHE A 51 -5.96 -2.60 6.57
CA PHE A 51 -4.78 -1.82 6.21
C PHE A 51 -4.47 -2.02 4.72
N ALA A 52 -4.01 -0.94 4.08
CA ALA A 52 -3.55 -0.99 2.69
C ALA A 52 -2.17 -1.66 2.58
N GLN A 53 -1.37 -1.66 3.65
CA GLN A 53 0.01 -2.13 3.63
C GLN A 53 0.31 -3.06 4.82
N MET A 54 1.16 -4.06 4.59
CA MET A 54 1.55 -5.05 5.59
C MET A 54 2.39 -4.45 6.71
N ASP A 55 3.27 -3.49 6.42
CA ASP A 55 4.06 -2.77 7.42
C ASP A 55 3.17 -1.99 8.40
N ALA A 56 2.09 -1.37 7.91
CA ALA A 56 1.10 -0.69 8.73
C ALA A 56 0.35 -1.68 9.64
N LEU A 57 -0.01 -2.86 9.13
CA LEU A 57 -0.61 -3.93 9.94
C LEU A 57 0.38 -4.48 10.98
N ASN A 58 1.64 -4.71 10.60
CA ASN A 58 2.67 -5.20 11.51
C ASN A 58 2.95 -4.21 12.64
N ARG A 59 3.04 -2.91 12.31
CA ARG A 59 3.14 -1.84 13.31
C ARG A 59 1.91 -1.83 14.22
N HIS A 60 0.72 -1.95 13.65
CA HIS A 60 -0.51 -2.01 14.44
C HIS A 60 -0.55 -3.19 15.41
N ARG A 61 -0.10 -4.38 14.98
CA ARG A 61 -0.01 -5.58 15.82
C ARG A 61 1.05 -5.46 16.91
N ALA A 62 2.18 -4.81 16.62
CA ALA A 62 3.27 -4.63 17.58
C ALA A 62 2.86 -3.79 18.80
N TYR A 63 1.90 -2.87 18.62
CA TYR A 63 1.39 -2.02 19.69
C TYR A 63 0.08 -2.53 20.33
N LEU A 64 -0.45 -3.69 19.89
CA LEU A 64 -1.61 -4.30 20.53
C LEU A 64 -1.19 -5.44 21.47
N PRO A 65 -1.87 -5.61 22.63
CA PRO A 65 -1.75 -6.83 23.45
C PRO A 65 -2.15 -8.07 22.61
N PRO A 66 -1.72 -9.29 23.01
CA PRO A 66 -1.56 -10.44 22.12
C PRO A 66 -2.87 -10.89 21.45
N HIS A 67 -3.18 -10.34 20.29
CA HIS A 67 -4.18 -10.90 19.39
C HIS A 67 -3.49 -11.90 18.45
N LYS A 68 -3.93 -13.16 18.52
CA LYS A 68 -3.36 -14.29 17.78
C LYS A 68 -3.25 -13.94 16.29
N ASN A 69 -2.06 -14.14 15.73
CA ASN A 69 -1.67 -13.65 14.43
C ASN A 69 -1.99 -14.69 13.34
N LYS A 70 -2.97 -14.40 12.47
CA LYS A 70 -3.07 -15.00 11.14
C LYS A 70 -3.22 -13.85 10.14
N THR A 71 -2.36 -13.81 9.12
CA THR A 71 -2.50 -12.89 7.99
C THR A 71 -3.32 -13.60 6.93
N ASN A 72 -4.59 -13.23 6.76
CA ASN A 72 -5.31 -13.59 5.55
C ASN A 72 -5.16 -12.44 4.54
N LEU A 73 -4.59 -12.76 3.38
CA LEU A 73 -4.61 -11.88 2.23
C LEU A 73 -5.97 -12.07 1.55
N VAL A 74 -6.89 -11.12 1.72
CA VAL A 74 -8.11 -11.13 0.90
C VAL A 74 -7.74 -10.60 -0.48
N LEU A 75 -7.65 -11.52 -1.46
CA LEU A 75 -7.50 -11.20 -2.88
C LEU A 75 -8.84 -10.63 -3.38
N SER A 76 -9.02 -9.31 -3.24
CA SER A 76 -10.12 -8.63 -3.95
C SER A 76 -9.61 -8.22 -5.33
N HIS A 77 -9.62 -9.14 -6.27
CA HIS A 77 -9.78 -8.79 -7.68
C HIS A 77 -11.26 -8.83 -7.99
N SER A 78 -11.89 -7.65 -7.99
CA SER A 78 -13.15 -7.43 -8.70
C SER A 78 -12.87 -6.42 -9.79
N THR A 79 -12.35 -6.92 -10.91
CA THR A 79 -12.36 -6.22 -12.19
C THR A 79 -13.71 -6.47 -12.86
N PHE A 80 -14.46 -5.41 -13.10
CA PHE A 80 -15.18 -5.17 -14.35
C PHE A 80 -15.13 -3.67 -14.64
#